data_AF-A0A1Z7ZRW1-F1
#
_entry.id   AF-A0A1Z7ZRW1-F1
#
_cell.length_a   1.000
_cell.length_b   1.000
_cell.length_c   1.000
_cell.angle_alpha   90.00
_cell.angle_beta   90.00
_cell.angle_gamma   90.00
#
_symmetry.space_group_name_H-M   'P 1'
#
loop_
_entity.id
_entity.type
_entity.pdbx_description
1 polymer ?
#
loop_
_entity_poly.entity_id
_entity_poly.type
_entity_poly.pdbx_seq_one_letter_code
_entity_poly.pdbx_strand_id
1 'polypeptide(L)'
;MNILQDPQVKNDRVKLPFKFDPKRMLNEYLALPLNDFEYYNVIQLRAPAHLVDRSLPVPPPVEDYADGSWTEWRNTSELEKSPYLKEIVECFSEITTVTLVRLLRLAPYSEVKEHKDPTLGLDIERSVIRLTIPIIKNSEVVFYLNQIPVEMQLGECWYLNLIDSHSVINAGATERVNLTIDMIPNANLKAVIC
;
A
#
# COMPACT_ATOMS: atom_id res chain seq x y z
N MET A 1 -11.32 -37.26 -22.13
CA MET A 1 -11.08 -36.75 -20.77
C MET A 1 -10.93 -35.25 -20.86
N ASN A 2 -11.99 -34.50 -20.57
CA ASN A 2 -11.93 -33.05 -20.51
C ASN A 2 -11.07 -32.67 -19.31
N ILE A 3 -9.92 -32.08 -19.57
CA ILE A 3 -9.17 -31.36 -18.55
C ILE A 3 -10.00 -30.11 -18.29
N LEU A 4 -10.76 -30.13 -17.19
CA LEU A 4 -11.30 -28.91 -16.62
C LEU A 4 -10.10 -28.02 -16.32
N GLN A 5 -9.94 -26.94 -17.10
CA GLN A 5 -9.13 -25.82 -16.66
C GLN A 5 -9.77 -25.33 -15.35
N ASP A 6 -8.98 -25.37 -14.28
CA ASP A 6 -9.35 -24.82 -12.99
C ASP A 6 -9.66 -23.32 -13.15
N PRO A 7 -10.90 -22.86 -12.92
CA PRO A 7 -11.23 -21.45 -13.06
C PRO A 7 -10.61 -20.66 -11.91
N GLN A 8 -9.59 -19.86 -12.25
CA GLN A 8 -8.77 -19.00 -11.39
C GLN A 8 -7.64 -19.69 -10.61
N VAL A 9 -6.47 -19.81 -11.23
CA VAL A 9 -5.22 -19.60 -10.47
C VAL A 9 -5.23 -18.13 -10.06
N LYS A 10 -5.86 -17.83 -8.92
CA LYS A 10 -5.86 -16.49 -8.33
C LYS A 10 -4.46 -16.28 -7.76
N ASN A 11 -3.57 -15.65 -8.53
CA ASN A 11 -2.25 -15.30 -8.03
C ASN A 11 -2.45 -14.39 -6.80
N ASP A 12 -2.15 -14.91 -5.61
CA ASP A 12 -2.24 -14.18 -4.34
C ASP A 12 -1.20 -13.06 -4.25
N ARG A 13 -0.18 -13.10 -5.12
CA ARG A 13 0.85 -12.08 -5.29
C ARG A 13 1.09 -11.83 -6.77
N VAL A 14 1.00 -10.57 -7.20
CA VAL A 14 1.22 -10.17 -8.59
C VAL A 14 2.18 -8.99 -8.62
N LYS A 15 3.31 -9.17 -9.30
CA LYS A 15 4.19 -8.05 -9.66
C LYS A 15 3.61 -7.36 -10.88
N LEU A 16 3.20 -6.11 -10.70
CA LEU A 16 2.58 -5.29 -11.74
C LEU A 16 3.65 -4.70 -12.68
N PRO A 17 3.30 -4.37 -13.93
CA PRO A 17 4.23 -3.84 -14.93
C PRO A 17 4.63 -2.37 -14.70
N PHE A 18 4.49 -1.86 -13.47
CA PHE A 18 4.97 -0.54 -13.08
C PHE A 18 6.36 -0.64 -12.46
N LYS A 19 7.24 0.29 -12.86
CA LYS A 19 8.58 0.41 -12.30
C LYS A 19 8.86 1.85 -11.95
N PHE A 20 9.13 2.10 -10.68
CA PHE A 20 9.45 3.42 -10.15
C PHE A 20 10.94 3.49 -9.80
N ASP A 21 11.53 4.68 -9.89
CA ASP A 21 12.93 4.96 -9.59
C ASP A 21 13.17 4.94 -8.07
N PRO A 22 13.89 3.94 -7.54
CA PRO A 22 14.13 3.84 -6.11
C PRO A 22 14.87 5.03 -5.53
N LYS A 23 15.78 5.66 -6.30
CA LYS A 23 16.60 6.76 -5.82
C LYS A 23 15.77 8.03 -5.65
N ARG A 24 14.88 8.32 -6.60
CA ARG A 24 13.96 9.47 -6.49
C ARG A 24 13.01 9.31 -5.30
N MET A 25 12.43 8.11 -5.10
CA MET A 25 11.57 7.84 -3.93
C MET A 25 12.34 7.98 -2.62
N LEU A 26 13.56 7.43 -2.55
CA LEU A 26 14.40 7.51 -1.36
C LEU A 26 14.77 8.96 -1.03
N ASN A 27 15.17 9.75 -2.03
CA ASN A 27 15.52 11.16 -1.83
C ASN A 27 14.35 11.97 -1.26
N GLU A 28 13.13 11.77 -1.78
CA GLU A 28 11.95 12.47 -1.27
C GLU A 28 11.54 11.98 0.11
N TYR A 29 11.61 10.67 0.35
CA TYR A 29 11.39 10.10 1.68
C TYR A 29 12.33 10.72 2.74
N LEU A 30 13.62 10.85 2.43
CA LEU A 30 14.61 11.44 3.34
C LEU A 30 14.44 12.95 3.55
N ALA A 31 13.73 13.63 2.66
CA ALA A 31 13.42 15.06 2.77
C ALA A 31 12.18 15.35 3.63
N LEU A 32 11.41 14.33 4.01
CA LEU A 32 10.25 14.48 4.88
C LEU A 32 10.68 14.76 6.34
N PRO A 33 9.80 15.35 7.16
CA PRO A 33 10.04 15.50 8.59
C PRO A 33 9.91 14.14 9.30
N LEU A 34 10.96 13.32 9.18
CA LEU A 34 11.03 12.00 9.80
C LEU A 34 11.20 12.15 11.31
N ASN A 35 10.33 11.48 12.07
CA ASN A 35 10.48 11.34 13.51
C ASN A 35 11.13 9.99 13.84
N ASP A 36 11.81 9.94 14.98
CA ASP A 36 12.22 8.69 15.60
C ASP A 36 10.99 7.85 15.96
N PHE A 37 11.14 6.54 15.90
CA PHE A 37 10.07 5.59 16.20
C PHE A 37 10.67 4.27 16.67
N GLU A 38 10.01 3.60 17.62
CA GLU A 38 10.55 2.38 18.24
C GLU A 38 10.10 1.10 17.54
N TYR A 39 8.94 1.12 16.88
CA TYR A 39 8.34 -0.08 16.30
C TYR A 39 7.78 0.17 14.91
N TYR A 40 6.69 0.94 14.82
CA TYR A 40 5.98 1.15 13.58
C TYR A 40 5.58 2.62 13.45
N ASN A 41 5.81 3.21 12.28
CA ASN A 41 5.45 4.58 12.00
C ASN A 41 4.78 4.70 10.63
N VAL A 42 3.78 5.57 10.56
CA VAL A 42 3.00 5.84 9.35
C VAL A 42 3.10 7.32 9.03
N ILE A 43 3.54 7.63 7.82
CA ILE A 43 3.43 8.97 7.26
C ILE A 43 2.31 8.93 6.23
N GLN A 44 1.25 9.71 6.46
CA GLN A 44 0.14 9.82 5.52
C GLN A 44 0.51 10.81 4.41
N LEU A 45 0.39 10.35 3.16
CA LEU A 45 0.58 11.14 1.95
C LEU A 45 -0.76 11.55 1.34
N ARG A 46 -1.79 10.72 1.53
CA ARG A 46 -3.18 11.04 1.19
C ARG A 46 -4.08 10.48 2.26
N ALA A 47 -5.03 11.27 2.76
CA ALA A 47 -5.82 10.97 3.95
C ALA A 47 -7.26 11.53 3.84
N PRO A 48 -8.18 11.15 4.74
CA PRO A 48 -9.50 11.78 4.83
C PRO A 48 -9.40 13.30 4.90
N ALA A 49 -10.19 14.00 4.10
CA ALA A 49 -10.07 15.44 3.89
C ALA A 49 -10.14 16.23 5.19
N HIS A 50 -11.00 15.84 6.13
CA HIS A 50 -11.16 16.48 7.44
C HIS A 50 -9.95 16.32 8.37
N LEU A 51 -9.08 15.32 8.15
CA LEU A 51 -7.82 15.16 8.88
C LEU A 51 -6.72 16.04 8.29
N VAL A 52 -6.76 16.28 6.97
CA VAL A 52 -5.82 17.17 6.27
C VAL A 52 -6.18 18.63 6.49
N ASP A 53 -7.45 18.97 6.36
CA ASP A 53 -8.02 20.29 6.53
C ASP A 53 -9.03 20.26 7.67
N ARG A 54 -8.56 20.64 8.87
CA ARG A 54 -9.36 20.64 10.11
C ARG A 54 -10.51 21.67 10.11
N SER A 55 -10.62 22.51 9.07
CA SER A 55 -11.77 23.41 8.91
C SER A 55 -13.00 22.70 8.33
N LEU A 56 -12.82 21.52 7.73
CA LEU A 56 -13.91 20.73 7.17
C LEU A 56 -14.70 20.00 8.27
N PRO A 57 -16.01 19.76 8.05
CA PRO A 57 -16.80 18.96 8.97
C PRO A 57 -16.29 17.52 9.02
N VAL A 58 -16.33 16.93 10.22
CA VAL A 58 -16.09 15.50 10.39
C VAL A 58 -17.24 14.73 9.73
N PRO A 59 -16.96 13.75 8.84
CA PRO A 59 -18.01 12.95 8.21
C PRO A 59 -18.75 12.12 9.27
N PRO A 60 -20.03 11.77 9.01
CA PRO A 60 -20.75 10.85 9.89
C PRO A 60 -20.04 9.49 9.96
N PRO A 61 -20.18 8.74 11.08
CA PRO A 61 -19.63 7.41 11.16
C PRO A 61 -20.26 6.51 10.10
N VAL A 62 -19.44 5.65 9.48
CA VAL A 62 -19.88 4.65 8.51
C VAL A 62 -19.78 3.25 9.09
N GLU A 63 -20.53 2.31 8.50
CA GLU A 63 -20.51 0.90 8.91
C GLU A 63 -19.20 0.22 8.57
N ASP A 64 -18.58 0.58 7.44
CA ASP A 64 -17.30 0.03 6.98
C ASP A 64 -16.35 1.13 6.48
N TYR A 65 -15.25 1.36 7.21
CA TYR A 65 -14.21 2.32 6.83
C TYR A 65 -13.30 1.81 5.70
N ALA A 66 -13.48 0.56 5.27
CA ALA A 66 -12.85 0.03 4.07
C ALA A 66 -13.60 0.37 2.77
N ASP A 67 -14.83 0.88 2.86
CA ASP A 67 -15.53 1.46 1.71
C ASP A 67 -14.84 2.76 1.31
N GLY A 68 -13.97 2.71 0.30
CA GLY A 68 -13.19 3.86 -0.15
C GLY A 68 -14.00 5.12 -0.50
N SER A 69 -15.33 5.05 -0.61
CA SER A 69 -16.22 6.19 -0.85
C SER A 69 -16.75 6.90 0.42
N TRP A 70 -16.41 6.43 1.63
CA TRP A 70 -16.95 6.97 2.89
C TRP A 70 -16.57 8.44 3.18
N THR A 71 -15.54 8.96 2.52
CA THR A 71 -15.08 10.34 2.68
C THR A 71 -14.41 10.87 1.43
N GLU A 72 -14.22 12.19 1.40
CA GLU A 72 -13.34 12.85 0.46
C GLU A 72 -11.88 12.61 0.85
N TRP A 73 -11.02 12.29 -0.12
CA TRP A 73 -9.60 12.05 0.10
C TRP A 73 -8.79 13.24 -0.40
N ARG A 74 -7.81 13.70 0.39
CA ARG A 74 -6.93 14.81 0.03
C ARG A 74 -5.46 14.47 0.22
N ASN A 75 -4.63 15.05 -0.65
CA ASN A 75 -3.18 15.00 -0.50
C ASN A 75 -2.77 15.79 0.75
N THR A 76 -1.82 15.26 1.50
CA THR A 76 -1.23 15.95 2.65
C THR A 76 -0.15 16.92 2.21
N SER A 77 0.32 17.77 3.12
CA SER A 77 1.44 18.68 2.83
C SER A 77 2.70 17.92 2.43
N GLU A 78 2.91 16.73 3.00
CA GLU A 78 4.02 15.84 2.75
C GLU A 78 4.02 15.34 1.29
N LEU A 79 2.86 14.97 0.75
CA LEU A 79 2.75 14.55 -0.65
C LEU A 79 2.91 15.73 -1.61
N GLU A 80 2.34 16.89 -1.30
CA GLU A 80 2.48 18.09 -2.13
C GLU A 80 3.94 18.59 -2.23
N LYS A 81 4.77 18.28 -1.22
CA LYS A 81 6.21 18.58 -1.22
C LYS A 81 7.08 17.48 -1.85
N SER A 82 6.49 16.36 -2.26
CA SER A 82 7.18 15.17 -2.77
C SER A 82 6.74 14.92 -4.22
N PRO A 83 7.28 15.67 -5.20
CA PRO A 83 6.78 15.67 -6.57
C PRO A 83 6.83 14.28 -7.25
N TYR A 84 7.84 13.46 -6.96
CA TYR A 84 7.92 12.11 -7.51
C TYR A 84 6.95 11.14 -6.85
N LEU A 85 6.81 11.17 -5.52
CA LEU A 85 5.78 10.36 -4.85
C LEU A 85 4.38 10.76 -5.32
N LYS A 86 4.16 12.04 -5.61
CA LYS A 86 2.93 12.56 -6.21
C LYS A 86 2.72 12.03 -7.63
N GLU A 87 3.74 12.04 -8.48
CA GLU A 87 3.72 11.45 -9.83
C GLU A 87 3.28 9.97 -9.79
N ILE A 88 3.77 9.19 -8.82
CA ILE A 88 3.36 7.79 -8.62
C ILE A 88 1.87 7.70 -8.28
N VAL A 89 1.37 8.54 -7.38
CA VAL A 89 -0.06 8.58 -7.00
C VAL A 89 -0.95 8.98 -8.17
N GLU A 90 -0.51 9.95 -8.97
CA GLU A 90 -1.21 10.42 -10.16
C GLU A 90 -1.31 9.32 -11.23
N CYS A 91 -0.25 8.52 -11.42
CA CYS A 91 -0.27 7.35 -12.32
C CYS A 91 -1.44 6.39 -12.01
N PHE A 92 -1.71 6.12 -10.73
CA PHE A 92 -2.84 5.26 -10.36
C PHE A 92 -4.19 5.99 -10.36
N SER A 93 -4.17 7.31 -10.17
CA SER A 93 -5.38 8.16 -10.24
C SER A 93 -5.96 8.23 -11.66
N GLU A 94 -5.15 7.98 -12.68
CA GLU A 94 -5.60 7.80 -14.08
C GLU A 94 -6.35 6.47 -14.29
N ILE A 95 -6.12 5.47 -13.43
CA ILE A 95 -6.72 4.13 -13.54
C ILE A 95 -7.99 4.04 -12.70
N THR A 96 -7.95 4.53 -11.46
CA THR A 96 -9.06 4.45 -10.50
C THR A 96 -8.97 5.52 -9.40
N THR A 97 -9.97 5.57 -8.51
CA THR A 97 -9.95 6.42 -7.32
C THR A 97 -8.92 5.93 -6.31
N VAL A 98 -7.88 6.74 -6.10
CA VAL A 98 -6.88 6.56 -5.03
C VAL A 98 -7.38 7.18 -3.72
N THR A 99 -7.39 6.37 -2.66
CA THR A 99 -7.90 6.74 -1.34
C THR A 99 -6.75 7.08 -0.39
N LEU A 100 -6.31 6.11 0.41
CA LEU A 100 -5.28 6.27 1.43
C LEU A 100 -3.90 5.97 0.85
N VAL A 101 -2.97 6.92 0.95
CA VAL A 101 -1.57 6.72 0.53
C VAL A 101 -0.67 6.92 1.73
N ARG A 102 0.23 5.97 1.99
CA ARG A 102 1.06 5.96 3.20
C ARG A 102 2.47 5.48 2.92
N LEU A 103 3.42 6.01 3.69
CA LEU A 103 4.73 5.40 3.89
C LEU A 103 4.67 4.61 5.19
N LEU A 104 4.86 3.29 5.08
CA LEU A 104 4.83 2.36 6.20
C LEU A 104 6.26 2.00 6.60
N ARG A 105 6.66 2.46 7.77
CA ARG A 105 8.00 2.31 8.34
C ARG A 105 7.97 1.26 9.44
N LEU A 106 8.85 0.27 9.33
CA LEU A 106 9.07 -0.76 10.35
C LEU A 106 10.50 -0.64 10.87
N ALA A 107 10.64 -0.51 12.18
CA ALA A 107 11.92 -0.28 12.83
C ALA A 107 12.87 -1.48 12.63
N PRO A 108 14.18 -1.29 12.82
CA PRO A 108 15.12 -2.40 12.97
C PRO A 108 14.64 -3.43 13.99
N TYR A 109 15.03 -4.69 13.81
CA TYR A 109 14.76 -5.78 14.76
C TYR A 109 13.28 -5.92 15.20
N SER A 110 12.35 -5.66 14.28
CA SER A 110 10.91 -5.62 14.55
C SER A 110 10.13 -6.54 13.63
N GLU A 111 8.95 -6.98 14.10
CA GLU A 111 8.03 -7.82 13.32
C GLU A 111 6.61 -7.27 13.32
N VAL A 112 5.91 -7.39 12.20
CA VAL A 112 4.45 -7.31 12.15
C VAL A 112 3.93 -8.74 12.17
N LYS A 113 3.25 -9.09 13.27
CA LYS A 113 2.71 -10.44 13.49
C LYS A 113 1.72 -10.83 12.39
N GLU A 114 1.55 -12.13 12.25
CA GLU A 114 0.60 -12.68 11.29
C GLU A 114 -0.82 -12.15 11.52
N HIS A 115 -1.42 -11.63 10.45
CA HIS A 115 -2.79 -11.11 10.46
C HIS A 115 -3.43 -11.22 9.08
N LYS A 116 -4.68 -10.81 9.00
CA LYS A 116 -5.49 -10.72 7.78
C LYS A 116 -6.14 -9.35 7.72
N ASP A 117 -6.25 -8.81 6.53
CA ASP A 117 -6.99 -7.59 6.23
C ASP A 117 -8.24 -7.97 5.41
N PRO A 118 -9.32 -8.47 6.05
CA PRO A 118 -10.45 -9.08 5.36
C PRO A 118 -11.24 -8.10 4.49
N THR A 119 -10.99 -6.81 4.61
CA THR A 119 -11.65 -5.75 3.85
C THR A 119 -10.81 -5.23 2.67
N LEU A 120 -9.63 -5.80 2.41
CA LEU A 120 -8.73 -5.40 1.32
C LEU A 120 -8.76 -6.37 0.13
N GLY A 121 -9.85 -6.37 -0.65
CA GLY A 121 -10.12 -7.41 -1.63
C GLY A 121 -10.57 -6.93 -3.00
N LEU A 122 -10.06 -7.55 -4.08
CA LEU A 122 -10.53 -7.26 -5.45
C LEU A 122 -12.00 -7.60 -5.69
N ASP A 123 -12.52 -8.62 -4.99
CA ASP A 123 -13.87 -9.16 -5.19
C ASP A 123 -14.79 -8.89 -4.00
N ILE A 124 -14.40 -7.99 -3.11
CA ILE A 124 -15.23 -7.55 -1.99
C ILE A 124 -16.00 -6.31 -2.44
N GLU A 125 -17.32 -6.36 -2.31
CA GLU A 125 -18.18 -5.20 -2.57
C GLU A 125 -17.82 -4.06 -1.60
N ARG A 126 -17.69 -2.83 -2.12
CA ARG A 126 -17.33 -1.63 -1.33
C ARG A 126 -16.05 -1.80 -0.50
N SER A 127 -14.96 -2.11 -1.19
CA SER A 127 -13.64 -2.29 -0.59
C SER A 127 -12.58 -1.45 -1.30
N VAL A 128 -11.36 -1.48 -0.76
CA VAL A 128 -10.15 -1.01 -1.45
C VAL A 128 -9.19 -2.17 -1.61
N ILE A 129 -8.27 -2.08 -2.58
CA ILE A 129 -7.06 -2.93 -2.60
C ILE A 129 -5.85 -2.10 -2.27
N ARG A 130 -4.78 -2.75 -1.80
CA ARG A 130 -3.52 -2.10 -1.46
C ARG A 130 -2.41 -2.55 -2.40
N LEU A 131 -1.83 -1.60 -3.11
CA LEU A 131 -0.55 -1.82 -3.78
C LEU A 131 0.60 -1.50 -2.84
N THR A 132 1.71 -2.21 -3.01
CA THR A 132 2.93 -2.04 -2.20
C THR A 132 4.14 -1.79 -3.11
N ILE A 133 4.90 -0.74 -2.81
CA ILE A 133 6.13 -0.36 -3.53
C ILE A 133 7.26 -0.18 -2.50
N PRO A 134 8.29 -1.05 -2.49
CA PRO A 134 9.41 -0.90 -1.56
C PRO A 134 10.31 0.30 -1.89
N ILE A 135 10.68 1.07 -0.85
CA ILE A 135 11.60 2.22 -0.92
C ILE A 135 12.91 1.91 -0.19
N ILE A 136 12.82 1.36 1.03
CA ILE A 136 13.98 0.91 1.81
C ILE A 136 13.78 -0.57 2.18
N LYS A 137 14.77 -1.39 1.83
CA LYS A 137 14.86 -2.82 2.11
C LYS A 137 16.28 -3.14 2.58
N ASN A 138 16.41 -4.13 3.47
CA ASN A 138 17.66 -4.82 3.74
C ASN A 138 17.48 -6.34 3.49
N SER A 139 18.58 -7.10 3.48
CA SER A 139 18.56 -8.55 3.20
C SER A 139 17.86 -9.39 4.26
N GLU A 140 17.58 -8.82 5.43
CA GLU A 140 16.97 -9.48 6.59
C GLU A 140 15.49 -9.07 6.76
N VAL A 141 14.93 -8.41 5.75
CA VAL A 141 13.48 -8.13 5.63
C VAL A 141 12.81 -9.21 4.81
N VAL A 142 11.80 -9.85 5.39
CA VAL A 142 10.96 -10.83 4.70
C VAL A 142 9.49 -10.49 4.91
N PHE A 143 8.75 -10.35 3.81
CA PHE A 143 7.30 -10.31 3.82
C PHE A 143 6.78 -11.73 3.50
N TYR A 144 5.94 -12.28 4.36
CA TYR A 144 5.30 -13.57 4.13
C TYR A 144 3.85 -13.36 3.71
N LEU A 145 3.44 -14.06 2.65
CA LEU A 145 2.04 -14.22 2.27
C LEU A 145 1.73 -15.71 2.20
N ASN A 146 0.71 -16.16 2.93
CA ASN A 146 0.38 -17.58 3.05
C ASN A 146 1.61 -18.42 3.48
N GLN A 147 2.39 -17.91 4.43
CA GLN A 147 3.66 -18.50 4.91
C GLN A 147 4.77 -18.64 3.83
N ILE A 148 4.58 -18.08 2.64
CA ILE A 148 5.56 -18.10 1.55
C ILE A 148 6.18 -16.70 1.40
N PRO A 149 7.52 -16.57 1.43
CA PRO A 149 8.20 -15.30 1.20
C PRO A 149 7.82 -14.63 -0.12
N VAL A 150 7.73 -13.31 -0.11
CA VAL A 150 7.54 -12.47 -1.31
C VAL A 150 8.79 -11.62 -1.54
N GLU A 151 9.51 -11.92 -2.62
CA GLU A 151 10.79 -11.30 -2.96
C GLU A 151 10.66 -9.95 -3.67
N MET A 152 9.99 -8.99 -3.02
CA MET A 152 9.85 -7.64 -3.58
C MET A 152 11.20 -6.92 -3.68
N GLN A 153 11.47 -6.29 -4.81
CA GLN A 153 12.64 -5.42 -5.02
C GLN A 153 12.24 -3.95 -4.96
N LEU A 154 13.24 -3.08 -4.73
CA LEU A 154 13.03 -1.64 -4.67
C LEU A 154 12.43 -1.10 -5.98
N GLY A 155 11.40 -0.26 -5.86
CA GLY A 155 10.72 0.34 -7.02
C GLY A 155 9.77 -0.58 -7.78
N GLU A 156 9.66 -1.85 -7.41
CA GLU A 156 8.64 -2.74 -7.96
C GLU A 156 7.27 -2.44 -7.35
N CYS A 157 6.21 -2.58 -8.15
CA CYS A 157 4.84 -2.45 -7.69
C CYS A 157 4.19 -3.83 -7.55
N TRP A 158 3.61 -4.10 -6.38
CA TRP A 158 3.03 -5.40 -6.06
C TRP A 158 1.58 -5.27 -5.60
N TYR A 159 0.71 -6.09 -6.20
CA TYR A 159 -0.55 -6.47 -5.60
C TYR A 159 -0.32 -7.71 -4.74
N LEU A 160 -0.87 -7.69 -3.52
CA LEU A 160 -0.85 -8.80 -2.58
C LEU A 160 -2.29 -9.00 -2.08
N ASN A 161 -2.77 -10.24 -2.07
CA ASN A 161 -4.08 -10.57 -1.54
C ASN A 161 -4.05 -10.54 0.00
N LEU A 162 -4.18 -9.35 0.59
CA LEU A 162 -4.06 -9.15 2.04
C LEU A 162 -5.26 -9.67 2.84
N ILE A 163 -6.33 -10.13 2.18
CA ILE A 163 -7.36 -10.96 2.82
C ILE A 163 -6.72 -12.22 3.44
N ASP A 164 -5.69 -12.74 2.77
CA ASP A 164 -4.96 -13.90 3.21
C ASP A 164 -3.95 -13.57 4.32
N SER A 165 -3.48 -14.62 4.97
CA SER A 165 -2.56 -14.52 6.11
C SER A 165 -1.23 -13.92 5.68
N HIS A 166 -0.78 -12.87 6.36
CA HIS A 166 0.49 -12.23 6.05
C HIS A 166 1.20 -11.65 7.27
N SER A 167 2.52 -11.57 7.19
CA SER A 167 3.39 -11.05 8.25
C SER A 167 4.64 -10.40 7.66
N VAL A 168 5.35 -9.62 8.48
CA VAL A 168 6.62 -8.98 8.09
C VAL A 168 7.64 -9.18 9.20
N ILE A 169 8.85 -9.61 8.84
CA ILE A 169 9.99 -9.64 9.74
C ILE A 169 11.04 -8.66 9.20
N ASN A 170 11.53 -7.76 10.04
CA ASN A 170 12.73 -6.97 9.79
C ASN A 170 13.76 -7.30 10.85
N ALA A 171 14.60 -8.31 10.58
CA ALA A 171 15.67 -8.70 11.51
C ALA A 171 16.95 -7.85 11.34
N GLY A 172 16.96 -6.92 10.37
CA GLY A 172 18.12 -6.11 10.06
C GLY A 172 18.27 -4.86 10.94
N ALA A 173 19.45 -4.24 10.82
CA ALA A 173 19.83 -3.04 11.59
C ALA A 173 19.27 -1.72 11.01
N THR A 174 18.58 -1.76 9.87
CA THR A 174 17.98 -0.58 9.24
C THR A 174 16.47 -0.70 9.19
N GLU A 175 15.77 0.43 9.15
CA GLU A 175 14.33 0.39 8.93
C GLU A 175 13.96 -0.17 7.54
N ARG A 176 12.74 -0.65 7.44
CA ARG A 176 12.07 -1.01 6.18
C ARG A 176 11.03 0.04 5.89
N VAL A 177 10.96 0.51 4.65
CA VAL A 177 9.97 1.52 4.23
C VAL A 177 9.33 1.10 2.91
N ASN A 178 8.00 1.03 2.90
CA ASN A 178 7.22 0.85 1.67
C ASN A 178 6.21 1.99 1.51
N LEU A 179 6.03 2.42 0.27
CA LEU A 179 4.85 3.18 -0.15
C LEU A 179 3.70 2.20 -0.35
N THR A 180 2.55 2.50 0.24
CA THR A 180 1.31 1.76 0.03
C THR A 180 0.22 2.68 -0.50
N ILE A 181 -0.52 2.19 -1.48
CA ILE A 181 -1.54 2.95 -2.20
C ILE A 181 -2.83 2.14 -2.15
N ASP A 182 -3.79 2.62 -1.37
CA ASP A 182 -5.12 2.04 -1.30
C ASP A 182 -5.99 2.68 -2.40
N MET A 183 -6.76 1.85 -3.10
CA MET A 183 -7.56 2.31 -4.24
C MET A 183 -8.82 1.47 -4.44
N ILE A 184 -9.87 2.09 -4.96
CA ILE A 184 -11.15 1.43 -5.19
C ILE A 184 -11.03 0.50 -6.42
N PRO A 185 -11.38 -0.80 -6.32
CA PRO A 185 -11.37 -1.70 -7.47
C PRO A 185 -12.36 -1.26 -8.56
N ASN A 186 -11.89 -1.25 -9.81
CA ASN A 186 -12.74 -1.08 -10.99
C ASN A 186 -12.29 -2.04 -12.11
N ALA A 187 -13.00 -2.04 -13.25
CA ALA A 187 -12.68 -2.94 -14.37
C ALA A 187 -11.25 -2.73 -14.91
N ASN A 188 -10.78 -1.48 -15.01
CA ASN A 188 -9.45 -1.15 -15.52
C ASN A 188 -8.35 -1.67 -14.59
N LEU A 189 -8.49 -1.47 -13.28
CA LEU A 189 -7.55 -1.98 -12.29
C LEU A 189 -7.52 -3.50 -12.25
N LYS A 190 -8.68 -4.15 -12.35
CA LYS A 190 -8.77 -5.62 -12.45
C LYS A 190 -8.01 -6.14 -13.67
N ALA A 191 -8.13 -5.48 -14.83
CA ALA A 191 -7.39 -5.84 -16.04
C ALA A 191 -5.87 -5.64 -15.94
N VAL A 192 -5.39 -4.83 -14.98
CA VAL A 192 -3.95 -4.65 -14.71
C VAL A 192 -3.42 -5.76 -13.79
N ILE A 193 -4.27 -6.34 -12.93
CA ILE A 193 -3.88 -7.33 -11.92
C ILE A 193 -4.12 -8.78 -12.39
N CYS A 194 -5.18 -9.02 -13.16
CA CYS A 194 -5.62 -10.34 -13.64
C CYS A 194 -5.27 -10.57 -15.10
#